data_AF-A0A9P5TY11-F1
#
_entry.id   AF-A0A9P5TY11-F1
#
_cell.length_a   1.000
_cell.length_b   1.000
_cell.length_c   1.000
_cell.angle_alpha   90.00
_cell.angle_beta   90.00
_cell.angle_gamma   90.00
#
_symmetry.space_group_name_H-M   'P 1'
#
loop_
_entity.id
_entity.type
_entity.pdbx_description
1 polymer ?
#
loop_
_entity_poly.entity_id
_entity_poly.type
_entity_poly.pdbx_seq_one_letter_code
_entity_poly.pdbx_strand_id
1 'polypeptide(L)'
;MTTTIPEWVFLANEPSKVDCAPLVDIFHYKTQHRFLVLHARKYPIEGGGLSGVLGIPVALMTDACRILTGLYQSQYSFNFYRKSDDVRINDNLLQPNQYVLRVEEAGKPFDYLLYKNFHTWRPPTRKEVPSHWFHAKSPQNFPTSYSPSYASRLKPATLLGMQSLMSDMTKTHDEYRCAVTRVESVITVEGAHGVPLSEKTFYAERGISEQLCPSGALPLGLHGSELVNDFRNYLTLDCQPHRLWEEFVLVFYPLSPGEYITYFLGMPDGHTPAYHFKRLTVTERNDSYIFFVRFAHTIFHYKQYLPNLPQPHDALAELVPATNTKGQQKSKKRPRTENTAGDGAREDAEERMEGTSRGDVKEHLDLRECEDEDGENEEGPIAFKMLFEEAEAEGMELSEEMESLVGSYHPDRKRIAQTASEYLERNPAVGLQPNSVLSYPVLRIS
;
A
#
# COMPACT_ATOMS: atom_id res chain seq x y z
N MET A 1 28.38 -31.84 -18.24
CA MET A 1 27.21 -31.47 -19.06
C MET A 1 26.42 -30.45 -18.28
N THR A 2 26.74 -29.17 -18.48
CA THR A 2 26.20 -28.02 -17.77
C THR A 2 25.48 -27.17 -18.80
N THR A 3 24.15 -27.23 -18.81
CA THR A 3 23.30 -26.50 -19.74
C THR A 3 23.07 -25.11 -19.15
N THR A 4 23.82 -24.12 -19.62
CA THR A 4 23.58 -22.70 -19.39
C THR A 4 22.37 -22.26 -20.19
N ILE A 5 21.37 -21.70 -19.50
CA ILE A 5 20.18 -21.08 -20.09
C ILE A 5 20.58 -19.68 -20.59
N PRO A 6 20.23 -19.24 -21.81
CA PRO A 6 20.70 -17.95 -22.32
C PRO A 6 20.02 -16.77 -21.62
N GLU A 7 20.82 -15.72 -21.40
CA GLU A 7 20.40 -14.37 -21.02
C GLU A 7 19.38 -13.82 -22.03
N TRP A 8 18.33 -13.21 -21.49
CA TRP A 8 17.27 -12.61 -22.27
C TRP A 8 17.75 -11.28 -22.84
N VAL A 9 17.84 -11.23 -24.18
CA VAL A 9 18.05 -9.99 -24.94
C VAL A 9 16.86 -9.06 -24.68
N PHE A 10 17.13 -7.91 -24.08
CA PHE A 10 16.22 -6.77 -24.07
C PHE A 10 16.04 -6.30 -25.52
N LEU A 11 14.94 -6.70 -26.15
CA LEU A 11 14.46 -5.98 -27.33
C LEU A 11 13.94 -4.62 -26.84
N ALA A 12 14.77 -3.60 -27.02
CA ALA A 12 14.35 -2.21 -26.97
C ALA A 12 13.27 -2.01 -28.04
N ASN A 13 12.01 -2.04 -27.62
CA ASN A 13 10.93 -1.56 -28.47
C ASN A 13 11.02 -0.03 -28.50
N GLU A 14 11.04 0.52 -29.71
CA GLU A 14 10.89 1.95 -29.97
C GLU A 14 9.70 2.52 -29.17
N PRO A 15 9.74 3.81 -28.76
CA PRO A 15 8.61 4.47 -28.14
C PRO A 15 7.49 4.61 -29.17
N SER A 16 6.66 3.57 -29.31
CA SER A 16 5.41 3.64 -30.03
C SER A 16 4.59 4.79 -29.46
N LYS A 17 3.97 5.60 -30.33
CA LYS A 17 2.84 6.49 -30.01
C LYS A 17 2.04 5.87 -28.86
N VAL A 18 1.72 6.67 -27.84
CA VAL A 18 0.92 6.24 -26.69
C VAL A 18 -0.46 5.80 -27.21
N ASP A 19 -0.53 4.56 -27.67
CA ASP A 19 -1.76 3.91 -28.06
C ASP A 19 -2.60 3.84 -26.79
N CYS A 20 -3.75 4.51 -26.80
CA CYS A 20 -4.72 4.40 -25.73
C CYS A 20 -5.01 2.91 -25.53
N ALA A 21 -4.46 2.38 -24.44
CA ALA A 21 -4.62 1.01 -24.03
C ALA A 21 -6.11 0.63 -24.08
N PRO A 22 -6.51 -0.40 -24.86
CA PRO A 22 -7.91 -0.69 -25.07
C PRO A 22 -8.58 -1.10 -23.75
N LEU A 23 -9.86 -0.76 -23.61
CA LEU A 23 -10.58 -0.76 -22.33
C LEU A 23 -11.58 -1.91 -22.22
N VAL A 24 -11.80 -2.35 -20.99
CA VAL A 24 -12.91 -3.20 -20.57
C VAL A 24 -13.78 -2.38 -19.63
N ASP A 25 -15.01 -2.08 -20.06
CA ASP A 25 -16.00 -1.35 -19.25
C ASP A 25 -16.98 -2.35 -18.63
N ILE A 26 -17.23 -2.25 -17.32
CA ILE A 26 -18.26 -3.04 -16.63
C ILE A 26 -19.44 -2.16 -16.22
N PHE A 27 -20.64 -2.60 -16.59
CA PHE A 27 -21.92 -1.97 -16.33
C PHE A 27 -22.76 -2.80 -15.37
N HIS A 28 -23.53 -2.11 -14.54
CA HIS A 28 -24.52 -2.72 -13.66
C HIS A 28 -25.72 -3.22 -14.45
N TYR A 29 -26.20 -4.45 -14.22
CA TYR A 29 -27.26 -5.03 -15.06
C TYR A 29 -28.61 -4.30 -15.01
N LYS A 30 -29.03 -3.83 -13.83
CA LYS A 30 -30.31 -3.13 -13.67
C LYS A 30 -30.23 -1.65 -14.02
N THR A 31 -29.31 -0.91 -13.40
CA THR A 31 -29.20 0.54 -13.57
C THR A 31 -28.46 0.95 -14.85
N GLN A 32 -27.74 0.03 -15.50
CA GLN A 32 -26.93 0.28 -16.70
C GLN A 32 -25.86 1.38 -16.50
N HIS A 33 -25.50 1.68 -15.26
CA HIS A 33 -24.39 2.57 -14.95
C HIS A 33 -23.06 1.84 -15.07
N ARG A 34 -22.08 2.50 -15.70
CA ARG A 34 -20.69 2.03 -15.75
C ARG A 34 -20.06 2.25 -14.37
N PHE A 35 -19.55 1.19 -13.76
CA PHE A 35 -18.97 1.28 -12.42
C PHE A 35 -17.49 0.93 -12.33
N LEU A 36 -16.93 0.27 -13.34
CA LEU A 36 -15.51 -0.11 -13.37
C LEU A 36 -14.98 -0.04 -14.80
N VAL A 37 -13.77 0.50 -14.94
CA VAL A 37 -13.06 0.61 -16.22
C VAL A 37 -11.61 0.21 -15.98
N LEU A 38 -11.13 -0.79 -16.72
CA LEU A 38 -9.77 -1.30 -16.61
C LEU A 38 -9.14 -1.48 -18.00
N HIS A 39 -7.82 -1.40 -18.08
CA HIS A 39 -7.10 -1.56 -19.34
C HIS A 39 -6.79 -3.03 -19.64
N ALA A 40 -7.10 -3.47 -20.86
CA ALA A 40 -6.78 -4.80 -21.36
C ALA A 40 -5.29 -4.92 -21.73
N ARG A 41 -4.74 -6.12 -21.55
CA ARG A 41 -3.31 -6.42 -21.76
C ARG A 41 -3.13 -7.81 -22.37
N LYS A 42 -1.95 -8.09 -22.92
CA LYS A 42 -1.62 -9.47 -23.31
C LYS A 42 -1.29 -10.25 -22.05
N TYR A 43 -2.00 -11.34 -21.79
CA TYR A 43 -1.87 -12.15 -20.58
C TYR A 43 -0.99 -13.39 -20.84
N PRO A 44 -0.16 -13.87 -19.91
CA PRO A 44 0.61 -15.08 -20.09
C PRO A 44 -0.30 -16.31 -20.20
N ILE A 45 -0.05 -17.17 -21.17
CA ILE A 45 -0.83 -18.41 -21.37
C ILE A 45 -0.09 -19.61 -20.80
N GLU A 46 -0.84 -20.66 -20.43
CA GLU A 46 -0.27 -21.94 -20.04
C GLU A 46 0.64 -22.49 -21.15
N GLY A 47 1.84 -22.96 -20.80
CA GLY A 47 2.87 -23.38 -21.77
C GLY A 47 3.92 -22.32 -22.12
N GLY A 48 3.76 -21.09 -21.61
CA GLY A 48 4.71 -19.99 -21.82
C GLY A 48 4.35 -19.12 -23.03
N GLY A 49 4.72 -17.84 -22.95
CA GLY A 49 4.37 -16.83 -23.95
C GLY A 49 3.19 -15.95 -23.52
N LEU A 50 2.81 -15.03 -24.42
CA LEU A 50 1.72 -14.07 -24.21
C LEU A 50 0.52 -14.43 -25.08
N SER A 51 -0.68 -14.12 -24.61
CA SER A 51 -1.92 -14.31 -25.36
C SER A 51 -1.87 -13.57 -26.70
N GLY A 52 -2.40 -14.21 -27.74
CA GLY A 52 -2.53 -13.60 -29.07
C GLY A 52 -3.51 -12.41 -29.10
N VAL A 53 -4.38 -12.31 -28.09
CA VAL A 53 -5.40 -11.26 -27.94
C VAL A 53 -5.18 -10.47 -26.65
N LEU A 54 -5.58 -9.20 -26.65
CA LEU A 54 -5.62 -8.38 -25.44
C LEU A 54 -6.86 -8.76 -24.62
N GLY A 55 -6.73 -8.81 -23.30
CA GLY A 55 -7.85 -9.02 -22.40
C GLY A 55 -7.49 -8.91 -20.93
N ILE A 56 -8.50 -9.10 -20.08
CA ILE A 56 -8.36 -9.17 -18.63
C ILE A 56 -8.86 -10.55 -18.18
N PRO A 57 -8.12 -11.28 -17.34
CA PRO A 57 -8.60 -12.54 -16.77
C PRO A 57 -9.97 -12.37 -16.11
N VAL A 58 -10.91 -13.26 -16.46
CA VAL A 58 -12.26 -13.26 -15.86
C VAL A 58 -12.18 -13.42 -14.35
N ALA A 59 -11.24 -14.22 -13.83
CA ALA A 59 -11.01 -14.35 -12.39
C ALA A 59 -10.65 -13.00 -11.73
N LEU A 60 -9.73 -12.23 -12.32
CA LEU A 60 -9.32 -10.91 -11.80
C LEU A 60 -10.52 -9.95 -11.81
N MET A 61 -11.26 -9.90 -12.92
CA MET A 61 -12.45 -9.06 -13.00
C MET A 61 -13.54 -9.49 -12.01
N THR A 62 -13.70 -10.80 -11.79
CA THR A 62 -14.64 -11.35 -10.83
C THR A 62 -14.27 -10.92 -9.41
N ASP A 63 -12.99 -11.02 -9.03
CA ASP A 63 -12.52 -10.57 -7.72
C ASP A 63 -12.72 -9.06 -7.53
N ALA A 64 -12.42 -8.25 -8.54
CA ALA A 64 -12.71 -6.82 -8.53
C ALA A 64 -14.21 -6.55 -8.32
N CYS A 65 -15.08 -7.28 -9.01
CA CYS A 65 -16.52 -7.13 -8.85
C CYS A 65 -17.00 -7.59 -7.46
N ARG A 66 -16.45 -8.68 -6.91
CA ARG A 66 -16.72 -9.13 -5.53
C ARG A 66 -16.36 -8.07 -4.51
N ILE A 67 -15.24 -7.38 -4.70
CA ILE A 67 -14.82 -6.25 -3.87
C ILE A 67 -15.85 -5.13 -3.92
N LEU A 68 -16.28 -4.74 -5.11
CA LEU A 68 -17.20 -3.63 -5.27
C LEU A 68 -18.61 -3.95 -4.77
N THR A 69 -19.04 -5.22 -4.78
CA THR A 69 -20.38 -5.63 -4.34
C THR A 69 -20.43 -6.13 -2.90
N GLY A 70 -19.32 -6.59 -2.32
CA GLY A 70 -19.29 -7.27 -1.01
C GLY A 70 -19.75 -8.72 -1.02
N LEU A 71 -20.02 -9.29 -2.20
CA LEU A 71 -20.61 -10.62 -2.32
C LEU A 71 -19.50 -11.67 -2.50
N TYR A 72 -19.02 -12.21 -1.39
CA TYR A 72 -17.92 -13.19 -1.36
C TYR A 72 -18.38 -14.63 -1.22
N GLN A 73 -19.62 -14.84 -0.79
CA GLN A 73 -20.14 -16.16 -0.48
C GLN A 73 -20.37 -16.98 -1.75
N SER A 74 -20.21 -18.31 -1.64
CA SER A 74 -20.27 -19.23 -2.78
C SER A 74 -21.65 -19.34 -3.41
N GLN A 75 -22.73 -18.89 -2.75
CA GLN A 75 -24.07 -18.88 -3.34
C GLN A 75 -24.21 -17.87 -4.50
N TYR A 76 -23.30 -16.89 -4.60
CA TYR A 76 -23.32 -15.88 -5.65
C TYR A 76 -22.42 -16.30 -6.81
N SER A 77 -22.99 -16.31 -8.01
CA SER A 77 -22.23 -16.49 -9.25
C SER A 77 -22.16 -15.18 -10.02
N PHE A 78 -20.98 -14.86 -10.55
CA PHE A 78 -20.70 -13.63 -11.30
C PHE A 78 -20.54 -13.99 -12.77
N ASN A 79 -21.40 -13.42 -13.61
CA ASN A 79 -21.42 -13.71 -15.04
C ASN A 79 -21.33 -12.41 -15.84
N PHE A 80 -20.45 -12.39 -16.84
CA PHE A 80 -20.28 -11.25 -17.72
C PHE A 80 -21.02 -11.50 -19.04
N TYR A 81 -21.82 -10.52 -19.45
CA TYR A 81 -22.56 -10.53 -20.70
C TYR A 81 -22.05 -9.37 -21.56
N ARG A 82 -21.75 -9.60 -22.83
CA ARG A 82 -21.38 -8.50 -23.72
C ARG A 82 -22.60 -7.61 -23.93
N LYS A 83 -22.44 -6.30 -23.75
CA LYS A 83 -23.55 -5.34 -23.75
C LYS A 83 -24.25 -5.22 -25.11
N SER A 84 -23.54 -5.43 -26.21
CA SER A 84 -24.07 -5.25 -27.57
C SER A 84 -25.08 -6.31 -28.01
N ASP A 85 -24.89 -7.55 -27.56
CA ASP A 85 -25.64 -8.72 -28.04
C ASP A 85 -26.19 -9.60 -26.91
N ASP A 86 -25.95 -9.22 -25.65
CA ASP A 86 -26.33 -9.96 -24.44
C ASP A 86 -25.82 -11.41 -24.43
N VAL A 87 -24.67 -11.67 -25.04
CA VAL A 87 -24.05 -13.00 -25.05
C VAL A 87 -23.20 -13.17 -23.79
N ARG A 88 -23.45 -14.26 -23.04
CA ARG A 88 -22.64 -14.66 -21.90
C ARG A 88 -21.23 -15.01 -22.36
N ILE A 89 -20.23 -14.45 -21.68
CA ILE A 89 -18.83 -14.80 -21.91
C ILE A 89 -18.50 -16.06 -21.12
N ASN A 90 -18.11 -17.10 -21.85
CA ASN A 90 -17.62 -18.36 -21.28
C ASN A 90 -16.09 -18.51 -21.39
N ASP A 91 -15.43 -17.55 -22.04
CA ASP A 91 -13.97 -17.51 -22.16
C ASP A 91 -13.33 -17.09 -20.83
N ASN A 92 -12.06 -17.47 -20.63
CA ASN A 92 -11.29 -17.08 -19.44
C ASN A 92 -10.76 -15.64 -19.48
N LEU A 93 -10.96 -14.92 -20.59
CA LEU A 93 -10.48 -13.55 -20.81
C LEU A 93 -11.63 -12.65 -21.29
N LEU A 94 -11.76 -11.49 -20.66
CA LEU A 94 -12.57 -10.38 -21.16
C LEU A 94 -11.73 -9.54 -22.14
N GLN A 95 -12.04 -9.64 -23.42
CA GLN A 95 -11.44 -8.79 -24.45
C GLN A 95 -11.94 -7.34 -24.31
N PRO A 96 -11.28 -6.35 -24.94
CA PRO A 96 -11.76 -4.98 -24.96
C PRO A 96 -13.20 -4.87 -25.46
N ASN A 97 -14.13 -4.52 -24.57
CA ASN A 97 -15.55 -4.32 -24.87
C ASN A 97 -16.29 -3.73 -23.67
N GLN A 98 -17.60 -3.52 -23.85
CA GLN A 98 -18.53 -3.20 -22.80
C GLN A 98 -19.26 -4.46 -22.34
N TYR A 99 -19.26 -4.69 -21.03
CA TYR A 99 -19.89 -5.85 -20.41
C TYR A 99 -20.89 -5.43 -19.35
N VAL A 100 -21.93 -6.22 -19.21
CA VAL A 100 -22.90 -6.15 -18.12
C VAL A 100 -22.56 -7.26 -17.12
N LEU A 101 -22.36 -6.90 -15.86
CA LEU A 101 -22.21 -7.88 -14.78
C LEU A 101 -23.60 -8.30 -14.29
N ARG A 102 -23.94 -9.59 -14.43
CA ARG A 102 -25.09 -10.23 -13.80
C ARG A 102 -24.61 -11.09 -12.65
N VAL A 103 -25.13 -10.83 -11.45
CA VAL A 103 -24.92 -11.70 -10.29
C VAL A 103 -26.17 -12.54 -10.11
N GLU A 104 -25.98 -13.83 -9.85
CA GLU A 104 -27.09 -14.75 -9.57
C GLU A 104 -26.93 -15.35 -8.18
N GLU A 105 -28.04 -15.40 -7.44
CA GLU A 105 -28.16 -16.11 -6.16
C GLU A 105 -29.12 -17.28 -6.36
N ALA A 106 -28.65 -18.51 -6.10
CA ALA A 106 -29.44 -19.74 -6.32
C ALA A 106 -30.09 -19.81 -7.72
N GLY A 107 -29.37 -19.37 -8.76
CA GLY A 107 -29.80 -19.38 -10.15
C GLY A 107 -30.81 -18.30 -10.54
N LYS A 108 -31.06 -17.31 -9.69
CA LYS A 108 -31.93 -16.16 -9.98
C LYS A 108 -31.12 -14.87 -10.06
N PRO A 109 -31.45 -13.94 -10.97
CA PRO A 109 -30.81 -12.63 -11.01
C PRO A 109 -30.95 -11.91 -9.66
N PHE A 110 -29.83 -11.44 -9.13
CA PHE A 110 -29.72 -10.75 -7.85
C PHE A 110 -29.41 -9.27 -8.06
N ASP A 111 -30.20 -8.39 -7.43
CA ASP A 111 -29.99 -6.95 -7.48
C ASP A 111 -28.97 -6.53 -6.44
N TYR A 112 -27.72 -6.46 -6.86
CA TYR A 112 -26.61 -6.12 -5.99
C TYR A 112 -26.44 -4.61 -5.83
N LEU A 113 -25.89 -4.21 -4.70
CA LEU A 113 -25.45 -2.83 -4.45
C LEU A 113 -23.95 -2.73 -4.61
N LEU A 114 -23.45 -1.50 -4.72
CA LEU A 114 -22.02 -1.21 -4.85
C LEU A 114 -21.55 -0.33 -3.71
N TYR A 115 -20.42 -0.69 -3.11
CA TYR A 115 -19.75 0.17 -2.13
C TYR A 115 -19.38 1.51 -2.75
N LYS A 116 -19.52 2.60 -2.00
CA LYS A 116 -19.23 3.95 -2.51
C LYS A 116 -17.73 4.12 -2.73
N ASN A 117 -16.95 3.85 -1.69
CA ASN A 117 -15.50 4.01 -1.64
C ASN A 117 -14.84 2.97 -0.71
N PHE A 118 -13.51 2.96 -0.71
CA PHE A 118 -12.70 2.05 0.11
C PHE A 118 -12.97 2.18 1.61
N HIS A 119 -13.24 3.40 2.12
CA HIS A 119 -13.48 3.62 3.55
C HIS A 119 -14.81 3.06 4.04
N THR A 120 -15.84 3.05 3.19
CA THR A 120 -17.14 2.43 3.49
C THR A 120 -17.16 0.92 3.28
N TRP A 121 -16.17 0.39 2.56
CA TRP A 121 -16.05 -1.04 2.29
C TRP A 121 -15.79 -1.82 3.57
N ARG A 122 -16.50 -2.96 3.71
CA ARG A 122 -16.23 -3.96 4.72
C ARG A 122 -15.27 -5.00 4.14
N PRO A 123 -14.00 -5.05 4.58
CA PRO A 123 -13.10 -6.11 4.16
C PRO A 123 -13.69 -7.48 4.52
N PRO A 124 -13.69 -8.46 3.59
CA PRO A 124 -14.10 -9.81 3.91
C PRO A 124 -13.18 -10.39 4.97
N THR A 125 -13.68 -11.29 5.80
CA THR A 125 -12.81 -12.09 6.64
C THR A 125 -11.86 -12.92 5.78
N ARG A 126 -10.72 -13.35 6.35
CA ARG A 126 -9.75 -14.21 5.67
C ARG A 126 -10.38 -15.45 5.03
N LYS A 127 -11.41 -16.01 5.67
CA LYS A 127 -12.15 -17.19 5.19
C LYS A 127 -13.06 -16.91 4.00
N GLU A 128 -13.51 -15.68 3.84
CA GLU A 128 -14.40 -15.25 2.74
C GLU A 128 -13.60 -14.84 1.50
N VAL A 129 -12.35 -14.42 1.66
CA VAL A 129 -11.46 -14.15 0.51
C VAL A 129 -11.31 -15.41 -0.34
N PRO A 130 -11.36 -15.31 -1.69
CA PRO A 130 -11.28 -16.49 -2.55
C PRO A 130 -9.99 -17.30 -2.30
N SER A 131 -10.12 -18.63 -2.27
CA SER A 131 -9.04 -19.51 -1.84
C SER A 131 -7.78 -19.42 -2.72
N HIS A 132 -7.91 -19.03 -3.99
CA HIS A 132 -6.78 -18.88 -4.92
C HIS A 132 -5.81 -17.75 -4.55
N TRP A 133 -6.21 -16.83 -3.65
CA TRP A 133 -5.29 -15.84 -3.07
C TRP A 133 -4.30 -16.47 -2.08
N PHE A 134 -4.69 -17.57 -1.42
CA PHE A 134 -3.89 -18.13 -0.33
C PHE A 134 -2.93 -19.22 -0.80
N HIS A 135 -1.90 -19.46 0.01
CA HIS A 135 -0.91 -20.50 -0.24
C HIS A 135 -0.42 -21.12 1.06
N ALA A 136 0.43 -22.15 0.98
CA ALA A 136 0.83 -22.92 2.16
C ALA A 136 1.46 -22.08 3.29
N LYS A 137 2.21 -21.01 2.94
CA LYS A 137 2.85 -20.11 3.94
C LYS A 137 1.94 -18.98 4.42
N SER A 138 0.87 -18.68 3.68
CA SER A 138 -0.18 -17.74 4.05
C SER A 138 -1.53 -18.44 3.84
N PRO A 139 -1.89 -19.39 4.72
CA PRO A 139 -3.04 -20.27 4.53
C PRO A 139 -4.35 -19.54 4.80
N GLN A 140 -5.42 -19.86 4.08
CA GLN A 140 -6.75 -19.24 4.28
C GLN A 140 -7.32 -19.46 5.69
N ASN A 141 -7.06 -20.64 6.26
CA ASN A 141 -7.46 -20.99 7.61
C ASN A 141 -6.26 -20.84 8.55
N PHE A 142 -6.48 -20.22 9.71
CA PHE A 142 -5.47 -20.15 10.76
C PHE A 142 -5.10 -21.57 11.21
N PRO A 143 -3.83 -21.98 11.07
CA PRO A 143 -3.42 -23.27 11.60
C PRO A 143 -3.40 -23.20 13.12
N THR A 144 -3.89 -24.25 13.78
CA THR A 144 -4.02 -24.32 15.25
C THR A 144 -2.69 -24.20 16.00
N SER A 145 -1.56 -24.41 15.31
CA SER A 145 -0.22 -24.41 15.89
C SER A 145 0.84 -23.78 14.97
N TYR A 146 0.49 -22.74 14.21
CA TYR A 146 1.46 -22.05 13.35
C TYR A 146 2.11 -20.88 14.07
N SER A 147 3.40 -21.05 14.38
CA SER A 147 4.27 -19.98 14.85
C SER A 147 5.34 -19.78 13.78
N PRO A 148 5.30 -18.69 12.98
CA PRO A 148 6.32 -18.43 11.99
C PRO A 148 7.67 -18.19 12.64
N SER A 149 8.74 -18.66 12.00
CA SER A 149 10.10 -18.52 12.53
C SER A 149 10.55 -17.05 12.69
N TYR A 150 9.95 -16.13 11.93
CA TYR A 150 10.23 -14.70 11.99
C TYR A 150 9.52 -14.01 13.16
N ALA A 151 8.37 -14.52 13.62
CA ALA A 151 7.56 -13.83 14.63
C ALA A 151 8.26 -13.77 16.00
N SER A 152 9.03 -14.81 16.35
CA SER A 152 9.81 -14.87 17.59
C SER A 152 11.02 -13.91 17.60
N ARG A 153 11.42 -13.39 16.44
CA ARG A 153 12.57 -12.48 16.30
C ARG A 153 12.19 -11.01 16.46
N LEU A 154 10.90 -10.70 16.43
CA LEU A 154 10.39 -9.33 16.56
C LEU A 154 10.34 -8.97 18.04
N LYS A 155 11.22 -8.05 18.47
CA LYS A 155 11.20 -7.51 19.83
C LYS A 155 9.96 -6.61 20.01
N PRO A 156 9.39 -6.55 21.23
CA PRO A 156 8.39 -5.54 21.57
C PRO A 156 8.97 -4.15 21.28
N ALA A 157 8.25 -3.36 20.50
CA ALA A 157 8.79 -2.12 19.97
C ALA A 157 8.46 -0.92 20.87
N THR A 158 9.42 0.00 21.01
CA THR A 158 9.23 1.34 21.59
C THR A 158 8.57 2.25 20.55
N LEU A 159 7.69 3.17 20.99
CA LEU A 159 6.76 3.90 20.12
C LEU A 159 7.41 4.86 19.10
N LEU A 160 8.60 5.39 19.34
CA LEU A 160 9.25 6.35 18.45
C LEU A 160 9.96 5.65 17.28
N GLY A 161 9.70 6.12 16.05
CA GLY A 161 10.40 5.67 14.85
C GLY A 161 9.91 4.33 14.27
N MET A 162 8.71 3.87 14.65
CA MET A 162 8.18 2.55 14.27
C MET A 162 8.22 2.30 12.77
N GLN A 163 7.82 3.29 11.97
CA GLN A 163 7.79 3.16 10.52
C GLN A 163 9.18 2.87 9.94
N SER A 164 10.19 3.65 10.33
CA SER A 164 11.56 3.48 9.84
C SER A 164 12.13 2.15 10.30
N LEU A 165 11.93 1.82 11.58
CA LEU A 165 12.36 0.56 12.17
C LEU A 165 11.76 -0.66 11.45
N MET A 166 10.45 -0.66 11.19
CA MET A 166 9.78 -1.79 10.52
C MET A 166 10.18 -1.89 9.05
N SER A 167 10.41 -0.76 8.38
CA SER A 167 10.97 -0.72 7.04
C SER A 167 12.37 -1.33 7.01
N ASP A 168 13.27 -0.92 7.90
CA ASP A 168 14.65 -1.43 7.97
C ASP A 168 14.71 -2.92 8.34
N MET A 169 13.89 -3.34 9.30
CA MET A 169 13.77 -4.76 9.64
C MET A 169 13.23 -5.59 8.47
N THR A 170 12.28 -5.05 7.71
CA THR A 170 11.74 -5.70 6.52
C THR A 170 12.82 -5.87 5.45
N LYS A 171 13.53 -4.79 5.13
CA LYS A 171 14.63 -4.82 4.15
C LYS A 171 15.69 -5.83 4.56
N THR A 172 16.11 -5.82 5.83
CA THR A 172 17.11 -6.76 6.36
C THR A 172 16.63 -8.21 6.28
N HIS A 173 15.38 -8.47 6.66
CA HIS A 173 14.79 -9.80 6.60
C HIS A 173 14.69 -10.33 5.17
N ASP A 174 14.42 -9.45 4.20
CA ASP A 174 14.32 -9.79 2.79
C ASP A 174 15.68 -9.74 2.08
N GLU A 175 16.79 -9.67 2.83
CA GLU A 175 18.16 -9.60 2.30
C GLU A 175 18.35 -8.42 1.32
N TYR A 176 17.66 -7.30 1.57
CA TYR A 176 17.64 -6.12 0.71
C TYR A 176 17.27 -6.43 -0.75
N ARG A 177 16.50 -7.50 -0.97
CA ARG A 177 16.13 -7.97 -2.30
C ARG A 177 14.74 -7.47 -2.68
N CYS A 178 14.65 -6.75 -3.80
CA CYS A 178 13.37 -6.32 -4.33
C CYS A 178 12.50 -7.52 -4.71
N ALA A 179 11.26 -7.55 -4.22
CA ALA A 179 10.31 -8.62 -4.50
C ALA A 179 9.99 -8.77 -6.00
N VAL A 180 10.08 -7.69 -6.79
CA VAL A 180 9.73 -7.68 -8.23
C VAL A 180 10.95 -7.88 -9.12
N THR A 181 12.00 -7.07 -8.96
CA THR A 181 13.19 -7.12 -9.83
C THR A 181 14.19 -8.19 -9.40
N ARG A 182 14.12 -8.64 -8.14
CA ARG A 182 15.10 -9.53 -7.49
C ARG A 182 16.50 -8.94 -7.36
N VAL A 183 16.65 -7.65 -7.67
CA VAL A 183 17.90 -6.92 -7.43
C VAL A 183 18.09 -6.77 -5.92
N GLU A 184 19.28 -7.09 -5.47
CA GLU A 184 19.74 -6.91 -4.10
C GLU A 184 20.49 -5.59 -4.01
N SER A 185 20.00 -4.67 -3.17
CA SER A 185 20.57 -3.33 -3.05
C SER A 185 20.17 -2.71 -1.73
N VAL A 186 21.15 -2.37 -0.89
CA VAL A 186 20.92 -1.70 0.41
C VAL A 186 20.40 -0.26 0.22
N ILE A 187 20.76 0.36 -0.91
CA ILE A 187 20.52 1.79 -1.17
C ILE A 187 19.19 2.02 -1.87
N THR A 188 18.82 1.15 -2.82
CA THR A 188 17.71 1.45 -3.74
C THR A 188 16.39 0.80 -3.35
N VAL A 189 16.41 -0.15 -2.41
CA VAL A 189 15.18 -0.80 -1.92
C VAL A 189 14.61 -0.11 -0.68
N GLU A 190 13.29 -0.06 -0.63
CA GLU A 190 12.51 0.50 0.47
C GLU A 190 11.42 -0.48 0.91
N GLY A 191 11.03 -0.39 2.17
CA GLY A 191 9.83 -1.06 2.67
C GLY A 191 8.57 -0.29 2.26
N ALA A 192 7.89 -0.76 1.24
CA ALA A 192 6.60 -0.23 0.77
C ALA A 192 5.44 -0.83 1.56
N HIS A 193 4.48 -0.02 2.00
CA HIS A 193 3.29 -0.51 2.69
C HIS A 193 2.31 -1.18 1.73
N GLY A 194 1.71 -2.30 2.14
CA GLY A 194 0.64 -2.95 1.40
C GLY A 194 -0.64 -2.14 1.50
N VAL A 195 -1.14 -1.95 2.71
CA VAL A 195 -2.13 -0.92 3.03
C VAL A 195 -1.38 0.36 3.38
N PRO A 196 -1.53 1.45 2.60
CA PRO A 196 -0.77 2.68 2.78
C PRO A 196 -0.85 3.27 4.18
N LEU A 197 0.18 4.02 4.55
CA LEU A 197 0.19 4.80 5.79
C LEU A 197 -0.96 5.82 5.86
N SER A 198 -1.41 6.36 4.72
CA SER A 198 -2.59 7.24 4.67
C SER A 198 -3.88 6.55 5.13
N GLU A 199 -3.91 5.22 5.06
CA GLU A 199 -5.06 4.37 5.44
C GLU A 199 -4.90 3.76 6.83
N LYS A 200 -4.06 4.35 7.70
CA LYS A 200 -3.81 3.83 9.05
C LYS A 200 -5.05 3.69 9.93
N THR A 201 -6.00 4.62 9.82
CA THR A 201 -7.28 4.56 10.55
C THR A 201 -8.13 3.40 10.03
N PHE A 202 -8.20 3.22 8.71
CA PHE A 202 -8.86 2.09 8.10
C PHE A 202 -8.23 0.77 8.56
N TYR A 203 -6.91 0.67 8.54
CA TYR A 203 -6.19 -0.54 8.96
C TYR A 203 -6.58 -0.96 10.38
N ALA A 204 -6.58 0.01 11.30
CA ALA A 204 -6.89 -0.21 12.71
C ALA A 204 -8.37 -0.54 12.93
N GLU A 205 -9.28 0.30 12.44
CA GLU A 205 -10.72 0.16 12.69
C GLU A 205 -11.35 -1.03 11.97
N ARG A 206 -10.76 -1.48 10.87
CA ARG A 206 -11.21 -2.68 10.14
C ARG A 206 -10.54 -3.97 10.64
N GLY A 207 -9.67 -3.89 11.65
CA GLY A 207 -9.04 -5.06 12.26
C GLY A 207 -8.21 -5.88 11.27
N ILE A 208 -7.47 -5.21 10.37
CA ILE A 208 -6.71 -5.90 9.32
C ILE A 208 -5.67 -6.86 9.92
N SER A 209 -4.99 -6.48 11.00
CA SER A 209 -4.02 -7.31 11.73
C SER A 209 -4.61 -8.64 12.23
N GLU A 210 -5.88 -8.65 12.61
CA GLU A 210 -6.57 -9.86 13.09
C GLU A 210 -6.82 -10.88 11.97
N GLN A 211 -6.82 -10.43 10.71
CA GLN A 211 -7.00 -11.27 9.52
C GLN A 211 -5.67 -11.80 8.94
N LEU A 212 -4.54 -11.33 9.46
CA LEU A 212 -3.20 -11.77 9.03
C LEU A 212 -2.78 -13.05 9.73
N CYS A 213 -1.92 -13.85 9.10
CA CYS A 213 -1.38 -15.08 9.67
C CYS A 213 0.05 -14.83 10.18
N PRO A 214 0.34 -15.04 11.49
CA PRO A 214 -0.57 -15.43 12.57
C PRO A 214 -1.47 -14.26 13.03
N SER A 215 -2.67 -14.54 13.56
CA SER A 215 -3.61 -13.48 13.93
C SER A 215 -3.07 -12.54 15.01
N GLY A 216 -3.41 -11.25 14.91
CA GLY A 216 -2.96 -10.18 15.80
C GLY A 216 -1.78 -9.41 15.23
N ALA A 217 -1.39 -8.29 15.84
CA ALA A 217 -0.35 -7.40 15.31
C ALA A 217 1.08 -7.93 15.53
N LEU A 218 1.98 -7.66 14.59
CA LEU A 218 3.40 -7.99 14.70
C LEU A 218 4.28 -6.75 14.43
N PRO A 219 5.07 -6.27 15.41
CA PRO A 219 5.20 -6.78 16.79
C PRO A 219 3.93 -6.57 17.64
N LEU A 220 3.79 -7.36 18.72
CA LEU A 220 2.60 -7.37 19.60
C LEU A 220 2.27 -6.03 20.27
N GLY A 221 3.22 -5.09 20.32
CA GLY A 221 3.05 -3.77 20.94
C GLY A 221 2.40 -2.72 20.03
N LEU A 222 2.07 -3.06 18.78
CA LEU A 222 1.38 -2.13 17.89
C LEU A 222 -0.10 -2.01 18.27
N HIS A 223 -0.57 -0.76 18.40
CA HIS A 223 -1.95 -0.46 18.78
C HIS A 223 -2.46 0.78 18.04
N GLY A 224 -3.79 0.87 17.90
CA GLY A 224 -4.44 2.02 17.25
C GLY A 224 -3.89 2.25 15.84
N SER A 225 -3.55 3.49 15.50
CA SER A 225 -3.03 3.83 14.17
C SER A 225 -1.65 3.23 13.85
N GLU A 226 -0.89 2.78 14.86
CA GLU A 226 0.42 2.15 14.64
C GLU A 226 0.31 0.74 14.06
N LEU A 227 -0.89 0.13 14.09
CA LEU A 227 -1.15 -1.18 13.50
C LEU A 227 -0.80 -1.24 12.01
N VAL A 228 -0.87 -0.11 11.30
CA VAL A 228 -0.48 -0.03 9.88
C VAL A 228 1.01 -0.35 9.67
N ASN A 229 1.84 -0.18 10.70
CA ASN A 229 3.27 -0.51 10.69
C ASN A 229 3.51 -1.99 11.04
N ASP A 230 2.49 -2.86 10.95
CA ASP A 230 2.67 -4.30 11.07
C ASP A 230 3.74 -4.78 10.09
N PHE A 231 4.68 -5.59 10.57
CA PHE A 231 5.81 -6.11 9.82
C PHE A 231 5.42 -6.83 8.52
N ARG A 232 4.23 -7.44 8.49
CA ARG A 232 3.70 -8.17 7.32
C ARG A 232 3.01 -7.25 6.32
N ASN A 233 2.69 -6.02 6.73
CA ASN A 233 2.18 -4.99 5.84
C ASN A 233 3.28 -4.34 4.99
N TYR A 234 4.54 -4.78 5.06
CA TYR A 234 5.63 -4.23 4.24
C TYR A 234 6.01 -5.13 3.07
N LEU A 235 6.53 -4.56 2.00
CA LEU A 235 7.12 -5.21 0.83
C LEU A 235 8.43 -4.54 0.49
N THR A 236 9.51 -5.30 0.34
CA THR A 236 10.80 -4.72 -0.09
C THR A 236 10.74 -4.50 -1.60
N LEU A 237 10.69 -3.24 -2.02
CA LEU A 237 10.59 -2.83 -3.42
C LEU A 237 11.72 -1.86 -3.79
N ASP A 238 12.25 -2.00 -5.00
CA ASP A 238 13.14 -1.02 -5.61
C ASP A 238 12.33 0.23 -6.02
N CYS A 239 12.99 1.36 -6.29
CA CYS A 239 12.30 2.66 -6.39
C CYS A 239 11.17 2.67 -7.44
N GLN A 240 11.37 2.03 -8.59
CA GLN A 240 10.39 2.07 -9.68
C GLN A 240 9.16 1.19 -9.41
N PRO A 241 9.28 -0.11 -9.04
CA PRO A 241 8.13 -0.87 -8.55
C PRO A 241 7.44 -0.25 -7.34
N HIS A 242 8.19 0.39 -6.43
CA HIS A 242 7.63 1.09 -5.27
C HIS A 242 6.72 2.23 -5.71
N ARG A 243 7.20 3.11 -6.60
CA ARG A 243 6.41 4.20 -7.15
C ARG A 243 5.13 3.71 -7.85
N LEU A 244 5.28 2.71 -8.73
CA LEU A 244 4.16 2.10 -9.44
C LEU A 244 3.12 1.46 -8.52
N TRP A 245 3.58 0.88 -7.41
CA TRP A 245 2.75 0.32 -6.36
C TRP A 245 1.94 1.44 -5.70
N GLU A 246 2.61 2.48 -5.19
CA GLU A 246 1.97 3.61 -4.49
C GLU A 246 0.99 4.39 -5.38
N GLU A 247 1.29 4.58 -6.66
CA GLU A 247 0.42 5.26 -7.63
C GLU A 247 -0.79 4.42 -8.09
N PHE A 248 -1.04 3.25 -7.49
CA PHE A 248 -2.14 2.35 -7.84
C PHE A 248 -2.09 1.86 -9.30
N VAL A 249 -0.93 1.94 -9.95
CA VAL A 249 -0.75 1.46 -11.34
C VAL A 249 -0.54 -0.05 -11.34
N LEU A 250 0.20 -0.55 -10.35
CA LEU A 250 0.60 -1.94 -10.21
C LEU A 250 -0.10 -2.62 -9.03
N VAL A 251 -0.57 -3.85 -9.24
CA VAL A 251 -1.04 -4.75 -8.18
C VAL A 251 -0.33 -6.08 -8.24
N PHE A 252 -0.33 -6.82 -7.13
CA PHE A 252 0.13 -8.20 -7.09
C PHE A 252 -1.08 -9.13 -7.07
N TYR A 253 -1.26 -9.87 -8.15
CA TYR A 253 -2.41 -10.74 -8.35
C TYR A 253 -1.95 -12.21 -8.39
N PRO A 254 -2.68 -13.14 -7.76
CA PRO A 254 -2.34 -14.56 -7.80
C PRO A 254 -2.56 -15.14 -9.21
N LEU A 255 -1.51 -15.73 -9.78
CA LEU A 255 -1.62 -16.56 -10.98
C LEU A 255 -2.07 -17.98 -10.62
N SER A 256 -1.48 -18.51 -9.54
CA SER A 256 -1.78 -19.81 -8.95
C SER A 256 -1.55 -19.71 -7.43
N PRO A 257 -2.01 -20.68 -6.62
CA PRO A 257 -1.76 -20.67 -5.18
C PRO A 257 -0.27 -20.55 -4.84
N GLY A 258 0.15 -19.38 -4.37
CA GLY A 258 1.52 -19.09 -3.95
C GLY A 258 2.41 -18.47 -5.03
N GLU A 259 1.90 -18.28 -6.24
CA GLU A 259 2.58 -17.55 -7.29
C GLU A 259 1.84 -16.23 -7.56
N TYR A 260 2.49 -15.13 -7.21
CA TYR A 260 1.99 -13.80 -7.47
C TYR A 260 2.69 -13.19 -8.68
N ILE A 261 1.94 -12.43 -9.45
CA ILE A 261 2.42 -11.67 -10.59
C ILE A 261 2.08 -10.20 -10.42
N THR A 262 2.93 -9.35 -10.96
CA THR A 262 2.64 -7.94 -11.16
C THR A 262 1.61 -7.76 -12.29
N TYR A 263 0.50 -7.09 -12.00
CA TYR A 263 -0.53 -6.77 -12.97
C TYR A 263 -0.72 -5.25 -13.05
N PHE A 264 -0.72 -4.69 -14.26
CA PHE A 264 -0.96 -3.27 -14.49
C PHE A 264 -2.44 -3.06 -14.77
N LEU A 265 -3.11 -2.30 -13.91
CA LEU A 265 -4.53 -1.97 -14.05
C LEU A 265 -4.76 -0.65 -14.81
N GLY A 266 -3.80 0.27 -14.70
CA GLY A 266 -3.86 1.62 -15.26
C GLY A 266 -3.30 1.78 -16.67
N MET A 267 -3.25 3.05 -17.09
CA MET A 267 -2.62 3.48 -18.33
C MET A 267 -1.12 3.09 -18.34
N PRO A 268 -0.55 2.76 -19.52
CA PRO A 268 0.87 2.52 -19.61
C PRO A 268 1.64 3.81 -19.33
N ASP A 269 2.56 3.77 -18.39
CA ASP A 269 3.47 4.86 -18.05
C ASP A 269 4.88 4.64 -18.64
N GLY A 270 4.97 3.79 -19.66
CA GLY A 270 6.24 3.37 -20.28
C GLY A 270 6.96 2.23 -19.53
N HIS A 271 6.63 1.98 -18.27
CA HIS A 271 7.25 0.93 -17.46
C HIS A 271 6.51 -0.42 -17.55
N THR A 272 5.28 -0.43 -18.06
CA THR A 272 4.46 -1.64 -18.24
C THR A 272 5.22 -2.80 -18.92
N PRO A 273 5.96 -2.62 -20.03
CA PRO A 273 6.66 -3.74 -20.67
C PRO A 273 7.72 -4.41 -19.79
N ALA A 274 8.35 -3.65 -18.89
CA ALA A 274 9.41 -4.16 -18.03
C ALA A 274 8.87 -4.95 -16.83
N TYR A 275 7.73 -4.51 -16.29
CA TYR A 275 7.23 -5.04 -15.03
C TYR A 275 5.98 -5.87 -15.14
N HIS A 276 5.16 -5.77 -16.19
CA HIS A 276 3.92 -6.54 -16.27
C HIS A 276 4.20 -8.04 -16.35
N PHE A 277 3.46 -8.83 -15.56
CA PHE A 277 3.63 -10.28 -15.40
C PHE A 277 4.96 -10.77 -14.86
N LYS A 278 5.74 -9.90 -14.21
CA LYS A 278 6.88 -10.33 -13.41
C LYS A 278 6.39 -11.11 -12.19
N ARG A 279 7.00 -12.27 -11.96
CA ARG A 279 6.72 -13.09 -10.79
C ARG A 279 7.30 -12.43 -9.55
N LEU A 280 6.46 -12.27 -8.54
CA LEU A 280 6.84 -11.75 -7.24
C LEU A 280 7.58 -12.82 -6.43
N THR A 281 8.67 -12.42 -5.78
CA THR A 281 9.32 -13.22 -4.73
C THR A 281 8.59 -12.94 -3.42
N VAL A 282 7.71 -13.85 -3.02
CA VAL A 282 6.94 -13.73 -1.77
C VAL A 282 7.72 -14.38 -0.63
N THR A 283 8.02 -13.59 0.41
CA THR A 283 8.69 -14.08 1.61
C THR A 283 7.69 -14.70 2.59
N GLU A 284 8.15 -15.46 3.60
CA GLU A 284 7.24 -16.09 4.57
C GLU A 284 6.39 -15.08 5.36
N ARG A 285 6.88 -13.86 5.54
CA ARG A 285 6.17 -12.78 6.24
C ARG A 285 5.09 -12.12 5.39
N ASN A 286 5.16 -12.19 4.07
CA ASN A 286 4.16 -11.52 3.23
C ASN A 286 2.85 -12.30 3.28
N ASP A 287 1.80 -11.65 3.79
CA ASP A 287 0.49 -12.26 3.90
C ASP A 287 -0.38 -11.96 2.67
N SER A 288 -0.92 -13.00 2.06
CA SER A 288 -1.86 -12.93 0.93
C SER A 288 -3.04 -11.99 1.16
N TYR A 289 -3.51 -11.89 2.41
CA TYR A 289 -4.63 -11.02 2.77
C TYR A 289 -4.26 -9.54 2.56
N ILE A 290 -3.02 -9.14 2.82
CA ILE A 290 -2.55 -7.78 2.52
C ILE A 290 -2.58 -7.51 1.02
N PHE A 291 -2.17 -8.48 0.18
CA PHE A 291 -2.26 -8.33 -1.28
C PHE A 291 -3.71 -8.18 -1.74
N PHE A 292 -4.64 -8.94 -1.15
CA PHE A 292 -6.06 -8.81 -1.43
C PHE A 292 -6.61 -7.43 -1.02
N VAL A 293 -6.26 -6.93 0.16
CA VAL A 293 -6.69 -5.60 0.64
C VAL A 293 -6.09 -4.49 -0.22
N ARG A 294 -4.81 -4.58 -0.61
CA ARG A 294 -4.22 -3.65 -1.60
C ARG A 294 -4.99 -3.70 -2.90
N PHE A 295 -5.24 -4.90 -3.43
CA PHE A 295 -5.96 -5.06 -4.69
C PHE A 295 -7.34 -4.37 -4.59
N ALA A 296 -8.06 -4.55 -3.48
CA ALA A 296 -9.29 -3.83 -3.23
C ALA A 296 -9.13 -2.31 -3.24
N HIS A 297 -8.14 -1.79 -2.53
CA HIS A 297 -7.84 -0.36 -2.52
C HIS A 297 -7.59 0.18 -3.95
N THR A 298 -6.79 -0.53 -4.73
CA THR A 298 -6.56 -0.19 -6.14
C THR A 298 -7.83 -0.28 -6.99
N ILE A 299 -8.69 -1.29 -6.80
CA ILE A 299 -9.96 -1.38 -7.54
C ILE A 299 -10.87 -0.19 -7.22
N PHE A 300 -10.92 0.27 -5.97
CA PHE A 300 -11.64 1.49 -5.62
C PHE A 300 -11.06 2.75 -6.26
N HIS A 301 -9.75 2.79 -6.52
CA HIS A 301 -9.12 3.88 -7.27
C HIS A 301 -9.62 3.95 -8.74
N TYR A 302 -9.83 2.80 -9.39
CA TYR A 302 -10.36 2.74 -10.78
C TYR A 302 -11.89 2.70 -10.86
N LYS A 303 -12.57 2.57 -9.73
CA LYS A 303 -14.03 2.56 -9.67
C LYS A 303 -14.58 3.91 -10.12
N GLN A 304 -15.62 3.88 -10.94
CA GLN A 304 -16.32 5.10 -11.33
C GLN A 304 -17.14 5.63 -10.15
N TYR A 305 -17.05 6.94 -9.92
CA TYR A 305 -17.85 7.61 -8.91
C TYR A 305 -19.32 7.64 -9.35
N LEU A 306 -20.20 7.05 -8.53
CA LEU A 306 -21.63 6.99 -8.77
C LEU A 306 -22.33 7.67 -7.58
N PRO A 307 -22.59 8.99 -7.67
CA PRO A 307 -23.25 9.71 -6.59
C PRO A 307 -24.68 9.19 -6.40
N ASN A 308 -25.14 9.16 -5.14
CA ASN A 308 -26.52 8.89 -4.76
C ASN A 308 -27.04 7.45 -4.97
N LEU A 309 -26.17 6.47 -5.22
CA LEU A 309 -26.59 5.07 -5.18
C LEU A 309 -26.67 4.55 -3.73
N PRO A 310 -27.68 3.72 -3.41
CA PRO A 310 -27.72 3.03 -2.12
C PRO A 310 -26.51 2.10 -1.99
N GLN A 311 -25.95 2.03 -0.78
CA GLN A 311 -24.81 1.17 -0.46
C GLN A 311 -25.27 -0.19 0.07
N PRO A 312 -24.42 -1.23 -0.04
CA PRO A 312 -24.65 -2.51 0.64
C PRO A 312 -25.03 -2.34 2.11
N HIS A 313 -25.90 -3.22 2.62
CA HIS A 313 -26.43 -3.13 3.98
C HIS A 313 -25.37 -3.28 5.07
N ASP A 314 -24.26 -3.92 4.75
CA ASP A 314 -23.09 -4.11 5.61
C ASP A 314 -22.03 -3.00 5.44
N ALA A 315 -22.35 -1.94 4.69
CA ALA A 315 -21.47 -0.80 4.54
C ALA A 315 -21.19 -0.12 5.87
N LEU A 316 -19.91 0.12 6.09
CA LEU A 316 -19.40 0.66 7.34
C LEU A 316 -19.48 2.19 7.31
N ALA A 317 -19.54 2.79 8.49
CA ALA A 317 -19.51 4.24 8.62
C ALA A 317 -18.28 4.80 7.91
N GLU A 318 -18.49 5.87 7.14
CA GLU A 318 -17.43 6.59 6.47
C GLU A 318 -16.47 7.13 7.53
N LEU A 319 -15.19 6.81 7.38
CA LEU A 319 -14.15 7.27 8.30
C LEU A 319 -13.99 8.76 8.05
N VAL A 320 -14.58 9.59 8.92
CA VAL A 320 -14.36 11.02 8.85
C VAL A 320 -12.92 11.23 9.30
N PRO A 321 -12.02 11.74 8.44
CA PRO A 321 -10.71 12.15 8.91
C PRO A 321 -10.96 13.13 10.05
N ALA A 322 -10.35 12.91 11.21
CA ALA A 322 -10.41 13.82 12.34
C ALA A 322 -9.82 15.16 11.88
N THR A 323 -10.66 15.98 11.25
CA THR A 323 -10.33 17.35 10.92
C THR A 323 -10.02 17.99 12.26
N ASN A 324 -8.83 18.58 12.37
CA ASN A 324 -8.41 19.40 13.50
C ASN A 324 -9.44 20.52 13.70
N THR A 325 -10.56 20.22 14.36
CA THR A 325 -11.52 21.20 14.81
C THR A 325 -10.92 21.81 16.08
N LYS A 326 -9.89 22.63 15.88
CA LYS A 326 -9.50 23.63 16.86
C LYS A 326 -10.72 24.50 17.10
N GLY A 327 -11.34 24.32 18.26
CA GLY A 327 -12.13 25.35 18.94
C GLY A 327 -13.50 25.68 18.35
N GLN A 328 -14.48 24.81 18.56
CA GLN A 328 -15.82 25.29 18.95
C GLN A 328 -16.34 24.47 20.13
N GLN A 329 -15.81 24.78 21.33
CA GLN A 329 -16.54 24.53 22.56
C GLN A 329 -17.82 25.37 22.54
N LYS A 330 -18.91 24.82 22.03
CA LYS A 330 -20.25 25.33 22.35
C LYS A 330 -20.60 24.81 23.73
N SER A 331 -20.53 25.73 24.69
CA SER A 331 -20.99 25.61 26.07
C SER A 331 -22.39 24.97 26.13
N LYS A 332 -22.46 23.74 26.67
CA LYS A 332 -23.71 23.13 27.09
C LYS A 332 -24.23 23.87 28.32
N LYS A 333 -25.23 24.74 28.12
CA LYS A 333 -26.09 25.24 29.20
C LYS A 333 -26.81 24.05 29.84
N ARG A 334 -26.51 23.79 31.11
CA ARG A 334 -27.29 22.91 32.00
C ARG A 334 -28.73 23.44 32.11
N PRO A 335 -29.77 22.60 32.03
CA PRO A 335 -31.07 22.94 32.56
C PRO A 335 -31.04 22.87 34.08
N ARG A 336 -31.56 23.93 34.70
CA ARG A 336 -31.84 24.09 36.12
C ARG A 336 -33.20 23.43 36.40
N THR A 337 -33.26 22.53 37.37
CA THR A 337 -34.53 21.98 37.90
C THR A 337 -34.60 22.28 39.38
N GLU A 338 -35.63 23.00 39.79
CA GLU A 338 -36.00 23.34 41.17
C GLU A 338 -37.08 22.37 41.69
N ASN A 339 -36.89 21.92 42.94
CA ASN A 339 -37.85 21.49 43.97
C ASN A 339 -38.66 20.18 43.70
N THR A 340 -38.96 19.27 44.65
CA THR A 340 -39.32 19.42 46.08
C THR A 340 -39.33 18.05 46.80
N ALA A 341 -38.86 18.03 48.07
CA ALA A 341 -39.26 17.26 49.27
C ALA A 341 -39.46 15.72 49.33
N GLY A 342 -38.98 15.14 50.46
CA GLY A 342 -39.44 13.88 51.10
C GLY A 342 -38.31 12.87 51.32
N ASP A 343 -37.47 12.98 52.35
CA ASP A 343 -37.65 12.48 53.74
C ASP A 343 -37.40 10.97 53.91
N GLY A 344 -36.54 10.60 54.88
CA GLY A 344 -36.24 9.20 55.24
C GLY A 344 -34.77 8.92 55.60
N ALA A 345 -34.43 9.14 56.87
CA ALA A 345 -33.14 8.89 57.50
C ALA A 345 -32.82 7.42 57.83
N ARG A 346 -31.51 7.07 57.87
CA ARG A 346 -30.76 6.24 58.86
C ARG A 346 -29.36 5.93 58.29
N GLU A 347 -28.25 6.37 58.91
CA GLU A 347 -27.54 5.73 60.05
C GLU A 347 -27.17 4.26 59.70
N ASP A 348 -25.94 3.75 59.73
CA ASP A 348 -24.76 4.07 60.55
C ASP A 348 -23.54 3.29 59.99
N ALA A 349 -22.35 3.89 60.10
CA ALA A 349 -21.17 3.42 60.87
C ALA A 349 -20.20 2.51 60.08
N GLU A 350 -18.97 2.98 59.84
CA GLU A 350 -17.73 2.64 60.61
C GLU A 350 -17.23 1.22 60.26
N GLU A 351 -15.95 0.92 60.03
CA GLU A 351 -14.72 1.45 60.59
C GLU A 351 -13.53 0.73 59.90
N ARG A 352 -12.35 1.38 59.85
CA ARG A 352 -10.97 0.84 60.07
C ARG A 352 -10.44 -0.34 59.22
N MET A 353 -9.16 -0.43 58.84
CA MET A 353 -7.86 0.04 59.33
C MET A 353 -6.91 0.08 58.10
N GLU A 354 -6.13 1.14 57.87
CA GLU A 354 -4.75 1.35 58.36
C GLU A 354 -3.75 0.24 58.05
N GLY A 355 -2.62 0.61 57.43
CA GLY A 355 -1.52 -0.33 57.17
C GLY A 355 -0.38 0.22 56.31
N THR A 356 0.20 1.32 56.75
CA THR A 356 1.43 2.00 56.28
C THR A 356 2.63 1.07 56.02
N SER A 357 3.43 1.31 54.99
CA SER A 357 4.89 1.39 55.15
C SER A 357 5.61 2.04 53.97
N ARG A 358 6.42 3.04 54.32
CA ARG A 358 7.47 3.70 53.54
C ARG A 358 8.52 2.71 53.03
N GLY A 359 9.16 3.09 51.92
CA GLY A 359 10.42 2.54 51.44
C GLY A 359 11.03 3.45 50.37
N ASP A 360 11.59 4.59 50.80
CA ASP A 360 12.54 5.39 50.04
C ASP A 360 13.78 4.52 49.73
N VAL A 361 14.09 4.30 48.45
CA VAL A 361 15.44 3.93 48.02
C VAL A 361 15.83 4.78 46.82
N LYS A 362 16.78 5.67 47.11
CA LYS A 362 17.46 6.60 46.23
C LYS A 362 18.69 5.86 45.70
N GLU A 363 18.65 5.36 44.48
CA GLU A 363 19.85 4.82 43.82
C GLU A 363 20.49 5.88 42.93
N HIS A 364 21.69 6.27 43.40
CA HIS A 364 22.74 6.96 42.67
C HIS A 364 23.18 6.12 41.47
N LEU A 365 23.15 6.70 40.27
CA LEU A 365 23.95 6.23 39.14
C LEU A 365 25.00 7.29 38.84
N ASP A 366 26.23 6.94 39.19
CA ASP A 366 27.46 7.63 38.81
C ASP A 366 27.64 7.53 37.28
N LEU A 367 27.48 8.66 36.59
CA LEU A 367 27.95 8.83 35.22
C LEU A 367 29.44 9.16 35.29
N ARG A 368 30.26 8.19 34.88
CA ARG A 368 31.70 8.36 34.66
C ARG A 368 31.91 8.76 33.21
N GLU A 369 32.57 9.90 33.04
CA GLU A 369 33.09 10.45 31.81
C GLU A 369 34.08 9.48 31.17
N CYS A 370 33.89 9.18 29.88
CA CYS A 370 34.95 8.79 28.96
C CYS A 370 34.79 9.68 27.71
N GLU A 371 35.62 10.71 27.68
CA GLU A 371 36.03 11.41 26.47
C GLU A 371 36.85 10.45 25.60
N ASP A 372 36.63 10.51 24.28
CA ASP A 372 37.53 10.17 23.16
C ASP A 372 36.63 10.32 21.90
N GLU A 373 36.53 11.53 21.32
CA GLU A 373 37.27 11.98 20.13
C GLU A 373 37.20 11.00 18.95
N ASP A 374 36.20 11.20 18.08
CA ASP A 374 36.33 11.18 16.61
C ASP A 374 35.03 11.69 15.99
N GLY A 375 35.00 13.01 15.75
CA GLY A 375 33.86 13.73 15.21
C GLY A 375 33.83 13.70 13.68
N GLU A 376 32.91 12.91 13.12
CA GLU A 376 32.32 13.18 11.81
C GLU A 376 30.83 13.50 12.01
N ASN A 377 30.56 14.78 12.25
CA ASN A 377 29.20 15.31 12.37
C ASN A 377 28.47 15.21 11.02
N GLU A 378 27.60 14.21 10.87
CA GLU A 378 26.51 14.20 9.88
C GLU A 378 25.39 15.20 10.30
N GLU A 379 25.73 16.48 10.38
CA GLU A 379 24.79 17.57 10.70
C GLU A 379 24.42 18.39 9.44
N GLY A 380 24.49 17.77 8.27
CA GLY A 380 24.28 18.41 6.96
C GLY A 380 22.87 19.00 6.73
N PRO A 381 21.75 18.35 7.14
CA PRO A 381 20.42 18.89 6.85
C PRO A 381 19.97 19.99 7.84
N ILE A 382 20.44 19.94 9.09
CA ILE A 382 19.92 20.80 10.17
C ILE A 382 20.67 22.13 10.22
N ALA A 383 22.00 22.12 10.05
CA ALA A 383 22.80 23.35 10.03
C ALA A 383 22.45 24.26 8.82
N PHE A 384 22.04 23.67 7.70
CA PHE A 384 21.67 24.42 6.50
C PHE A 384 20.30 25.11 6.65
N LYS A 385 19.33 24.49 7.32
CA LYS A 385 18.02 25.12 7.57
C LYS A 385 18.14 26.32 8.50
N MET A 386 19.02 26.25 9.50
CA MET A 386 19.26 27.35 10.45
C MET A 386 19.87 28.59 9.77
N LEU A 387 20.78 28.40 8.80
CA LEU A 387 21.38 29.52 8.04
C LEU A 387 20.36 30.30 7.20
N PHE A 388 19.30 29.64 6.71
CA PHE A 388 18.24 30.29 5.93
C PHE A 388 17.20 30.97 6.83
N GLU A 389 16.83 30.33 7.95
CA GLU A 389 15.94 30.95 8.95
C GLU A 389 16.58 32.21 9.57
N GLU A 390 17.90 32.23 9.72
CA GLU A 390 18.66 33.40 10.19
C GLU A 390 18.73 34.52 9.14
N ALA A 391 18.94 34.20 7.85
CA ALA A 391 18.93 35.18 6.77
C ALA A 391 17.54 35.79 6.50
N GLU A 392 16.47 35.00 6.67
CA GLU A 392 15.08 35.48 6.57
C GLU A 392 14.71 36.36 7.77
N ALA A 393 15.19 36.01 8.98
CA ALA A 393 15.05 36.83 10.18
C ALA A 393 15.80 38.17 10.09
N GLU A 394 16.88 38.24 9.30
CA GLU A 394 17.61 39.47 8.98
C GLU A 394 16.97 40.29 7.84
N GLY A 395 15.84 39.84 7.28
CA GLY A 395 15.05 40.59 6.30
C GLY A 395 15.65 40.62 4.90
N MET A 396 16.49 39.65 4.54
CA MET A 396 16.97 39.47 3.17
C MET A 396 15.92 38.71 2.34
N GLU A 397 15.19 39.41 1.46
CA GLU A 397 14.31 38.77 0.47
C GLU A 397 15.18 38.11 -0.62
N LEU A 398 15.06 36.79 -0.76
CA LEU A 398 15.70 36.03 -1.83
C LEU A 398 14.93 36.27 -3.14
N SER A 399 15.64 36.52 -4.24
CA SER A 399 15.03 36.59 -5.57
C SER A 399 14.45 35.23 -5.99
N GLU A 400 13.31 35.20 -6.71
CA GLU A 400 12.66 33.98 -7.24
C GLU A 400 13.62 33.03 -7.99
N GLU A 401 14.68 33.57 -8.60
CA GLU A 401 15.69 32.80 -9.34
C GLU A 401 16.62 31.96 -8.41
N MET A 402 16.77 32.39 -7.15
CA MET A 402 17.62 31.73 -6.16
C MET A 402 16.83 30.64 -5.38
N GLU A 403 15.53 30.82 -5.17
CA GLU A 403 14.63 29.78 -4.65
C GLU A 403 14.56 28.55 -5.58
N SER A 404 14.53 28.79 -6.89
CA SER A 404 14.62 27.74 -7.91
C SER A 404 15.97 27.00 -7.88
N LEU A 405 17.06 27.67 -7.49
CA LEU A 405 18.39 27.09 -7.45
C LEU A 405 18.58 26.20 -6.21
N VAL A 406 18.01 26.61 -5.07
CA VAL A 406 18.01 25.88 -3.79
C VAL A 406 17.24 24.55 -3.90
N GLY A 407 16.19 24.48 -4.71
CA GLY A 407 15.46 23.24 -5.01
C GLY A 407 16.24 22.19 -5.83
N SER A 408 17.46 22.51 -6.32
CA SER A 408 18.22 21.66 -7.25
C SER A 408 19.61 21.22 -6.74
N TYR A 409 19.96 21.52 -5.50
CA TYR A 409 21.28 21.22 -4.95
C TYR A 409 21.32 19.88 -4.22
N HIS A 410 21.74 18.82 -4.93
CA HIS A 410 22.13 17.55 -4.29
C HIS A 410 23.54 17.70 -3.70
N PRO A 411 23.77 17.39 -2.40
CA PRO A 411 25.06 17.59 -1.74
C PRO A 411 26.22 16.87 -2.45
N ASP A 412 25.94 15.73 -3.09
CA ASP A 412 26.95 14.95 -3.82
C ASP A 412 27.18 15.35 -5.30
N ARG A 413 26.65 16.48 -5.80
CA ARG A 413 26.77 16.83 -7.23
C ARG A 413 28.23 16.88 -7.72
N LYS A 414 29.15 17.39 -6.88
CA LYS A 414 30.59 17.42 -7.20
C LYS A 414 31.19 16.02 -7.27
N ARG A 415 30.84 15.14 -6.33
CA ARG A 415 31.30 13.75 -6.28
C ARG A 415 30.78 12.97 -7.49
N ILE A 416 29.50 13.12 -7.83
CA ILE A 416 28.88 12.48 -9.00
C ILE A 416 29.54 12.95 -10.30
N ALA A 417 29.78 14.25 -10.45
CA ALA A 417 30.47 14.80 -11.61
C ALA A 417 31.91 14.26 -11.73
N GLN A 418 32.64 14.18 -10.62
CA GLN A 418 33.99 13.63 -10.59
C GLN A 418 34.02 12.13 -10.94
N THR A 419 33.12 11.33 -10.36
CA THR A 419 33.01 9.90 -10.69
C THR A 419 32.64 9.68 -12.15
N ALA A 420 31.75 10.51 -12.71
CA ALA A 420 31.40 10.45 -14.13
C ALA A 420 32.60 10.79 -15.04
N SER A 421 33.39 11.81 -14.68
CA SER A 421 34.61 12.16 -15.41
C SER A 421 35.65 11.02 -15.37
N GLU A 422 35.93 10.46 -14.19
CA GLU A 422 36.86 9.33 -14.03
C GLU A 422 36.40 8.08 -14.80
N TYR A 423 35.09 7.83 -14.85
CA TYR A 423 34.53 6.72 -15.60
C TYR A 423 34.70 6.92 -17.12
N LEU A 424 34.48 8.13 -17.64
CA LEU A 424 34.65 8.45 -19.05
C LEU A 424 36.13 8.40 -19.48
N GLU A 425 37.05 8.82 -18.63
CA GLU A 425 38.50 8.69 -18.89
C GLU A 425 38.93 7.22 -19.02
N ARG A 426 38.35 6.33 -18.20
CA ARG A 426 38.65 4.89 -18.24
C ARG A 426 37.92 4.14 -19.34
N ASN A 427 36.85 4.71 -19.90
CA ASN A 427 35.99 4.06 -20.88
C ASN A 427 35.72 4.95 -22.10
N PRO A 428 36.75 5.27 -22.91
CA PRO A 428 36.64 6.21 -24.04
C PRO A 428 35.71 5.74 -25.17
N ALA A 429 35.29 4.47 -25.16
CA ALA A 429 34.29 3.95 -26.10
C ALA A 429 32.85 4.40 -25.78
N VAL A 430 32.60 4.90 -24.56
CA VAL A 430 31.33 5.49 -24.14
C VAL A 430 31.32 6.95 -24.60
N GLY A 431 31.13 7.16 -25.90
CA GLY A 431 31.23 8.47 -26.55
C GLY A 431 30.10 9.43 -26.18
N LEU A 432 30.14 10.00 -24.98
CA LEU A 432 29.34 11.15 -24.58
C LEU A 432 30.28 12.32 -24.27
N GLN A 433 30.14 13.42 -25.01
CA GLN A 433 30.87 14.65 -24.73
C GLN A 433 30.48 15.15 -23.32
N PRO A 434 31.43 15.60 -22.47
CA PRO A 434 31.16 16.04 -21.09
C PRO A 434 30.07 17.12 -20.98
N ASN A 435 29.91 17.94 -22.01
CA ASN A 435 28.92 19.02 -22.05
C ASN A 435 27.48 18.54 -22.32
N SER A 436 27.27 17.25 -22.62
CA SER A 436 25.94 16.68 -22.90
C SER A 436 25.17 16.29 -21.64
N VAL A 437 25.85 16.13 -20.49
CA VAL A 437 25.27 15.63 -19.23
C VAL A 437 24.57 16.75 -18.43
N LEU A 438 24.87 18.01 -18.74
CA LEU A 438 24.33 19.18 -18.01
C LEU A 438 23.26 19.96 -18.78
N SER A 439 22.87 19.53 -19.98
CA SER A 439 21.89 20.21 -20.82
C SER A 439 20.68 19.31 -21.13
N TYR A 440 19.93 18.92 -20.10
CA TYR A 440 18.54 18.51 -20.28
C TYR A 440 17.63 19.69 -19.92
N PRO A 441 16.91 20.30 -20.87
CA PRO A 441 15.89 21.28 -20.55
C PRO A 441 14.71 20.59 -19.85
N VAL A 442 14.41 21.05 -18.63
CA VAL A 442 13.15 20.77 -17.94
C VAL A 442 12.01 21.30 -18.80
N LEU A 443 11.08 20.43 -19.18
CA LEU A 443 9.92 20.74 -19.99
C LEU A 443 9.11 21.88 -19.36
N ARG A 444 9.01 23.02 -20.06
CA ARG A 444 7.96 24.03 -19.84
C ARG A 444 6.63 23.44 -20.31
N ILE A 445 5.67 23.33 -19.40
CA ILE A 445 4.26 23.16 -19.73
C ILE A 445 3.72 24.57 -20.04
N SER A 446 3.14 24.71 -21.23
CA SER A 446 2.26 25.83 -21.61
C SER A 446 0.91 25.27 -22.01
#